data_AF-A0A4S0QZK9-F1
#
_entry.id   AF-A0A4S0QZK9-F1
#
_cell.length_a   1.000
_cell.length_b   1.000
_cell.length_c   1.000
_cell.angle_alpha   90.00
_cell.angle_beta   90.00
_cell.angle_gamma   90.00
#
_symmetry.space_group_name_H-M   'P 1'
#
loop_
_entity.id
_entity.type
_entity.pdbx_description
1 polymer ?
#
loop_
_entity_poly.entity_id
_entity_poly.type
_entity_poly.pdbx_seq_one_letter_code
_entity_poly.pdbx_strand_id
1 'polypeptide(L)'
;SRALPWRDQPEVAALFGDGAAAAVLQKAGPGGGRVVANLMRTYPSAYEACGIGSGGTRFDFHRQPEEFARHSLFHMDGKELFRVTARHFGGFVTELLQRAGWRHADVDLVVPHQA
;
A
#
# COMPACT_ATOMS: atom_id res chain seq x y z
N SER A 1 -17.32 6.05 -8.20
CA SER A 1 -16.49 4.84 -8.06
C SER A 1 -17.33 3.57 -8.17
N ARG A 2 -17.07 2.69 -9.16
CA ARG A 2 -17.91 1.49 -9.45
C ARG A 2 -17.39 0.19 -8.83
N ALA A 3 -16.13 0.16 -8.43
CA ALA A 3 -15.49 -1.03 -7.87
C ALA A 3 -15.44 -1.02 -6.33
N LEU A 4 -16.08 -0.05 -5.66
CA LEU A 4 -16.08 0.03 -4.21
C LEU A 4 -17.24 -0.79 -3.60
N PRO A 5 -16.98 -1.50 -2.49
CA PRO A 5 -17.95 -2.41 -1.89
C PRO A 5 -18.97 -1.67 -1.00
N TRP A 6 -19.66 -0.65 -1.52
CA TRP A 6 -20.63 0.16 -0.75
C TRP A 6 -21.76 -0.64 -0.08
N ARG A 7 -22.09 -1.82 -0.63
CA ARG A 7 -23.13 -2.70 -0.07
C ARG A 7 -22.59 -3.64 0.99
N ASP A 8 -21.42 -4.24 0.74
CA ASP A 8 -20.91 -5.35 1.55
C ASP A 8 -19.89 -4.89 2.62
N GLN A 9 -19.12 -3.83 2.33
CA GLN A 9 -18.08 -3.24 3.21
C GLN A 9 -18.08 -1.69 3.06
N PRO A 10 -19.15 -0.99 3.48
CA PRO A 10 -19.26 0.46 3.34
C PRO A 10 -18.16 1.24 4.08
N GLU A 11 -17.65 0.71 5.19
CA GLU A 11 -16.51 1.25 5.92
C GLU A 11 -15.21 1.22 5.11
N VAL A 12 -15.00 0.18 4.29
CA VAL A 12 -13.87 0.09 3.37
C VAL A 12 -14.06 1.05 2.21
N ALA A 13 -15.28 1.12 1.66
CA ALA A 13 -15.59 2.03 0.56
C ALA A 13 -15.38 3.51 0.96
N ALA A 14 -15.68 3.86 2.21
CA ALA A 14 -15.53 5.22 2.74
C ALA A 14 -14.07 5.69 2.91
N LEU A 15 -13.08 4.79 2.85
CA LEU A 15 -11.66 5.15 2.93
C LEU A 15 -11.15 5.83 1.64
N PHE A 16 -11.82 5.60 0.51
CA PHE A 16 -11.32 6.02 -0.79
C PHE A 16 -11.67 7.48 -1.10
N GLY A 17 -10.66 8.23 -1.55
CA GLY A 17 -10.79 9.57 -2.12
C GLY A 17 -9.95 9.70 -3.39
N ASP A 18 -10.24 10.73 -4.18
CA ASP A 18 -9.51 11.01 -5.43
C ASP A 18 -8.50 12.15 -5.21
N GLY A 19 -7.26 11.98 -5.65
CA GLY A 19 -6.22 12.99 -5.52
C GLY A 19 -5.00 12.71 -6.40
N ALA A 20 -4.20 13.75 -6.68
CA ALA A 20 -2.96 13.64 -7.43
C ALA A 20 -1.89 14.55 -6.84
N ALA A 21 -0.64 14.10 -6.86
CA ALA A 21 0.54 14.86 -6.44
C ALA A 21 1.72 14.52 -7.37
N ALA A 22 2.68 15.43 -7.47
CA ALA A 22 3.89 15.24 -8.29
C ALA A 22 5.11 15.84 -7.59
N ALA A 23 6.29 15.29 -7.88
CA ALA A 23 7.57 15.81 -7.45
C ALA A 23 8.58 15.75 -8.61
N VAL A 24 9.47 16.73 -8.70
CA VAL A 24 10.58 16.74 -9.67
C VAL A 24 11.87 16.42 -8.93
N LEU A 25 12.56 15.37 -9.36
CA LEU A 25 13.84 14.94 -8.79
C LEU A 25 14.98 15.35 -9.71
N GLN A 26 16.03 15.90 -9.12
CA GLN A 26 17.27 16.26 -9.81
C GLN A 26 18.47 15.87 -8.97
N LYS A 27 19.64 15.78 -9.61
CA LYS A 27 20.90 15.57 -8.89
C LYS A 27 21.16 16.75 -7.95
N ALA A 28 21.45 16.45 -6.68
CA ALA A 28 21.78 17.48 -5.70
C ALA A 28 23.14 18.11 -6.02
N GLY A 29 23.22 19.44 -5.85
CA GLY A 29 24.49 20.17 -5.79
C GLY A 29 25.17 20.03 -4.42
N PRO A 30 26.36 20.65 -4.24
CA PRO A 30 27.03 20.68 -2.94
C PRO A 30 26.13 21.21 -1.82
N GLY A 31 26.05 20.48 -0.70
CA GLY A 31 25.18 20.84 0.43
C GLY A 31 23.70 20.51 0.28
N GLY A 32 23.27 19.92 -0.84
CA GLY A 32 21.88 19.52 -1.06
C GLY A 32 21.45 18.25 -0.31
N GLY A 33 20.13 18.02 -0.27
CA GLY A 33 19.53 16.82 0.32
C GLY A 33 19.91 15.54 -0.42
N ARG A 34 19.85 14.40 0.28
CA ARG A 34 20.19 13.08 -0.27
C ARG A 34 19.27 12.00 0.28
N VAL A 35 19.08 10.93 -0.50
CA VAL A 35 18.49 9.69 0.01
C VAL A 35 19.56 8.95 0.79
N VAL A 36 19.39 8.83 2.10
CA VAL A 36 20.36 8.16 2.99
C VAL A 36 20.17 6.64 3.05
N ALA A 37 18.93 6.17 2.91
CA ALA A 37 18.60 4.76 2.85
C ALA A 37 17.25 4.56 2.13
N ASN A 38 17.06 3.37 1.57
CA ASN A 38 15.76 2.87 1.13
C ASN A 38 15.63 1.39 1.53
N LEU A 39 14.38 0.97 1.74
CA LEU A 39 14.05 -0.42 2.03
C LEU A 39 12.67 -0.73 1.45
N MET A 40 12.55 -1.86 0.75
CA MET A 40 11.29 -2.39 0.24
C MET A 40 11.20 -3.88 0.61
N ARG A 41 10.01 -4.30 1.04
CA ARG A 41 9.69 -5.69 1.40
C ARG A 41 8.29 -6.03 0.90
N THR A 42 8.08 -7.27 0.52
CA THR A 42 6.79 -7.81 0.09
C THR A 42 6.49 -9.06 0.89
N TYR A 43 5.29 -9.14 1.45
CA TYR A 43 4.80 -10.29 2.23
C TYR A 43 3.63 -10.93 1.49
N PRO A 44 3.89 -11.85 0.54
CA PRO A 44 2.84 -12.43 -0.29
C PRO A 44 1.88 -13.36 0.49
N SER A 45 2.23 -13.72 1.73
CA SER A 45 1.38 -14.54 2.61
C SER A 45 0.02 -13.90 2.90
N ALA A 46 -0.12 -12.58 2.71
CA ALA A 46 -1.36 -11.84 2.91
C ALA A 46 -2.02 -11.39 1.60
N TYR A 47 -1.66 -12.01 0.46
CA TYR A 47 -2.12 -11.61 -0.87
C TYR A 47 -3.66 -11.51 -0.97
N GLU A 48 -4.37 -12.47 -0.39
CA GLU A 48 -5.85 -12.51 -0.45
C GLU A 48 -6.52 -11.51 0.52
N ALA A 49 -5.76 -10.87 1.43
CA ALA A 49 -6.31 -9.96 2.43
C ALA A 49 -6.67 -8.57 1.87
N CYS A 50 -6.23 -8.24 0.66
CA CYS A 50 -6.53 -6.95 0.03
C CYS A 50 -6.42 -7.04 -1.48
N GLY A 51 -7.51 -6.79 -2.20
CA GLY A 51 -7.43 -6.76 -3.64
C GLY A 51 -8.75 -6.66 -4.37
N ILE A 52 -8.62 -6.71 -5.69
CA ILE A 52 -9.70 -6.83 -6.65
C ILE A 52 -9.33 -7.99 -7.58
N GLY A 53 -10.19 -9.00 -7.67
CA GLY A 53 -9.86 -10.24 -8.37
C GLY A 53 -9.98 -10.12 -9.89
N SER A 54 -10.84 -9.23 -10.37
CA SER A 54 -11.09 -8.95 -11.79
C SER A 54 -10.31 -7.74 -12.30
N GLY A 55 -10.31 -7.56 -13.63
CA GLY A 55 -9.54 -6.51 -14.33
C GLY A 55 -8.25 -7.02 -14.97
N GLY A 56 -7.85 -8.25 -14.66
CA GLY A 56 -6.81 -9.01 -15.37
C GLY A 56 -7.38 -10.16 -16.20
N THR A 57 -6.56 -11.18 -16.47
CA THR A 57 -6.94 -12.36 -17.28
C THR A 57 -7.50 -13.54 -16.46
N ARG A 58 -7.43 -13.48 -15.12
CA ARG A 58 -7.88 -14.57 -14.22
C ARG A 58 -9.38 -14.87 -14.38
N PHE A 59 -10.19 -13.81 -14.45
CA PHE A 59 -11.62 -13.87 -14.72
C PHE A 59 -11.89 -13.06 -15.98
N ASP A 60 -12.09 -13.75 -17.10
CA ASP A 60 -12.30 -13.09 -18.39
C ASP A 60 -13.74 -12.61 -18.52
N PHE A 61 -13.91 -11.34 -18.91
CA PHE A 61 -15.23 -10.72 -19.02
C PHE A 61 -16.16 -11.39 -20.05
N HIS A 62 -15.60 -11.89 -21.16
CA HIS A 62 -16.38 -12.48 -22.24
C HIS A 62 -16.67 -13.97 -22.01
N ARG A 63 -15.73 -14.70 -21.42
CA ARG A 63 -15.83 -16.14 -21.18
C ARG A 63 -16.48 -16.49 -19.86
N GLN A 64 -16.35 -15.63 -18.83
CA GLN A 64 -16.79 -15.89 -17.46
C GLN A 64 -17.42 -14.63 -16.82
N PRO A 65 -18.51 -14.09 -17.40
CA PRO A 65 -19.09 -12.82 -16.94
C PRO A 65 -19.56 -12.84 -15.48
N GLU A 66 -20.08 -13.97 -14.99
CA GLU A 66 -20.52 -14.11 -13.59
C GLU A 66 -19.35 -14.06 -12.60
N GLU A 67 -18.28 -14.80 -12.88
CA GLU A 67 -17.06 -14.78 -12.04
C GLU A 67 -16.36 -13.42 -12.13
N PHE A 68 -16.32 -12.81 -13.32
CA PHE A 68 -15.82 -11.44 -13.46
C PHE A 68 -16.58 -10.49 -12.53
N ALA A 69 -17.91 -10.54 -12.54
CA ALA A 69 -18.76 -9.66 -11.73
C ALA A 69 -18.52 -9.87 -10.23
N ARG A 70 -18.46 -11.13 -9.76
CA ARG A 70 -18.21 -11.49 -8.36
C ARG A 70 -16.89 -10.95 -7.83
N HIS A 71 -15.86 -10.87 -8.68
CA HIS A 71 -14.52 -10.43 -8.32
C HIS A 71 -14.22 -8.97 -8.72
N SER A 72 -15.22 -8.21 -9.18
CA SER A 72 -15.07 -6.84 -9.68
C SER A 72 -15.15 -5.74 -8.60
N LEU A 73 -15.43 -6.11 -7.36
CA LEU A 73 -15.40 -5.19 -6.22
C LEU A 73 -14.11 -5.37 -5.43
N PHE A 74 -13.60 -4.27 -4.89
CA PHE A 74 -12.51 -4.26 -3.94
C PHE A 74 -12.93 -4.98 -2.65
N HIS A 75 -12.01 -5.78 -2.12
CA HIS A 75 -12.18 -6.49 -0.86
C HIS A 75 -10.95 -6.27 0.03
N MET A 76 -11.19 -6.16 1.34
CA MET A 76 -10.13 -5.98 2.32
C MET A 76 -10.48 -6.65 3.65
N ASP A 77 -9.61 -7.54 4.12
CA ASP A 77 -9.56 -7.96 5.51
C ASP A 77 -8.58 -7.07 6.28
N GLY A 78 -9.11 -5.97 6.83
CA GLY A 78 -8.31 -5.01 7.60
C GLY A 78 -7.65 -5.61 8.84
N LYS A 79 -8.22 -6.66 9.44
CA LYS A 79 -7.64 -7.30 10.63
C LYS A 79 -6.41 -8.12 10.25
N GLU A 80 -6.49 -8.88 9.18
CA GLU A 80 -5.36 -9.66 8.68
C GLU A 80 -4.22 -8.75 8.21
N LEU A 81 -4.53 -7.68 7.46
CA LEU A 81 -3.53 -6.68 7.06
C LEU A 81 -2.86 -6.00 8.24
N PHE A 82 -3.63 -5.58 9.24
CA PHE A 82 -3.08 -4.98 10.46
C PHE A 82 -2.15 -5.96 11.18
N ARG A 83 -2.56 -7.23 11.32
CA ARG A 83 -1.76 -8.27 11.99
C ARG A 83 -0.42 -8.51 11.30
N VAL A 84 -0.42 -8.62 9.97
CA VAL A 84 0.81 -8.83 9.19
C VAL A 84 1.69 -7.59 9.23
N THR A 85 1.10 -6.39 9.11
CA THR A 85 1.83 -5.13 9.18
C THR A 85 2.48 -4.96 10.56
N ALA A 86 1.71 -5.10 11.65
CA ALA A 86 2.21 -4.96 13.02
C ALA A 86 3.34 -5.94 13.34
N ARG A 87 3.30 -7.16 12.79
CA ARG A 87 4.35 -8.16 12.94
C ARG A 87 5.69 -7.73 12.33
N HIS A 88 5.67 -7.03 11.19
CA HIS A 88 6.87 -6.75 10.41
C HIS A 88 7.35 -5.29 10.50
N PHE A 89 6.45 -4.34 10.78
CA PHE A 89 6.70 -2.91 10.67
C PHE A 89 7.80 -2.42 11.62
N GLY A 90 7.77 -2.84 12.89
CA GLY A 90 8.78 -2.43 13.87
C GLY A 90 10.20 -2.79 13.42
N GLY A 91 10.41 -4.06 13.05
CA GLY A 91 11.71 -4.53 12.55
C GLY A 91 12.12 -3.87 11.23
N PHE A 92 11.16 -3.61 10.34
CA PHE A 92 11.39 -2.88 9.09
C PHE A 92 11.92 -1.46 9.34
N VAL A 93 11.30 -0.70 10.25
CA VAL A 93 11.73 0.66 10.60
C VAL A 93 13.11 0.64 11.24
N THR A 94 13.38 -0.29 12.15
CA THR A 94 14.71 -0.46 12.75
C THR A 94 15.77 -0.75 11.70
N GLU A 95 15.52 -1.67 10.76
CA GLU A 95 16.45 -1.99 9.67
C GLU A 95 16.72 -0.76 8.78
N LEU A 96 15.68 0.00 8.43
CA LEU A 96 15.81 1.20 7.61
C LEU A 96 16.69 2.26 8.28
N LEU A 97 16.45 2.54 9.57
CA LEU A 97 17.24 3.52 10.33
C LEU A 97 18.69 3.07 10.50
N GLN A 98 18.93 1.77 10.74
CA GLN A 98 20.29 1.21 10.78
C GLN A 98 21.04 1.42 9.46
N ARG A 99 20.37 1.19 8.31
CA ARG A 99 20.97 1.46 6.98
C ARG A 99 21.28 2.93 6.75
N ALA A 100 20.47 3.83 7.32
CA ALA A 100 20.71 5.27 7.27
C ALA A 100 21.82 5.73 8.25
N GLY A 101 22.24 4.87 9.19
CA GLY A 101 23.12 5.24 10.30
C GLY A 101 22.45 6.19 11.30
N TRP A 102 21.12 6.14 11.41
CA TRP A 102 20.30 7.07 12.20
C TRP A 102 19.66 6.37 13.40
N ARG A 103 19.34 7.17 14.42
CA ARG A 103 18.47 6.82 15.54
C ARG A 103 17.09 7.43 15.29
N HIS A 104 16.10 6.96 16.03
CA HIS A 104 14.75 7.54 15.97
C HIS A 104 14.72 9.05 16.24
N ALA A 105 15.57 9.54 17.16
CA ALA A 105 15.65 10.96 17.51
C ALA A 105 16.29 11.83 16.41
N ASP A 106 16.90 11.23 15.39
CA ASP A 106 17.49 11.96 14.26
C ASP A 106 16.46 12.20 13.13
N VAL A 107 15.19 11.79 13.34
CA VAL A 107 14.08 11.97 12.38
C VAL A 107 13.19 13.13 12.84
N ASP A 108 13.18 14.23 12.08
CA ASP A 108 12.35 15.40 12.37
C ASP A 108 10.89 15.24 11.93
N LEU A 109 10.65 14.52 10.83
CA LEU A 109 9.34 14.40 10.20
C LEU A 109 9.12 12.98 9.65
N VAL A 110 7.94 12.42 9.94
CA VAL A 110 7.45 11.18 9.34
C VAL A 110 6.32 11.53 8.37
N VAL A 111 6.50 11.19 7.09
CA VAL A 111 5.47 11.34 6.05
C VAL A 111 5.01 9.94 5.64
N PRO A 112 3.96 9.39 6.27
CA PRO A 112 3.48 8.06 5.96
C PRO A 112 2.58 8.07 4.72
N HIS A 113 2.47 6.92 4.06
CA HIS A 113 1.26 6.66 3.27
C HIS A 113 0.09 6.55 4.25
N GLN A 114 -0.95 7.37 4.05
CA GLN A 114 -2.22 7.26 4.77
C GLN A 114 -3.19 6.51 3.86
N ALA A 115 -3.38 5.22 4.15
CA ALA A 115 -4.32 4.33 3.49
C ALA A 115 -5.67 4.33 4.20
#